data_AF-A0A9D1VHF8-F1
#
_entry.id   AF-A0A9D1VHF8-F1
#
_cell.length_a   1.000
_cell.length_b   1.000
_cell.length_c   1.000
_cell.angle_alpha   90.00
_cell.angle_beta   90.00
_cell.angle_gamma   90.00
#
_symmetry.space_group_name_H-M   'P 1'
#
loop_
_entity.id
_entity.type
_entity.pdbx_description
1 polymer ?
#
loop_
_entity_poly.entity_id
_entity_poly.type
_entity_poly.pdbx_seq_one_letter_code
_entity_poly.pdbx_strand_id
1 'polypeptide(L)'
;MVKDNNGYQVFPDRVRIAIIDCAYLIIIACLAGVLFIHTSWIWKAFAVLFIVLFGILAYQTLAPALSKQPLYVIDKNGVTDYTHKDEKVTVPWSQIQKIELAPNNASMEIGIIAMNVLTDKEKQAEAVKKNYSRNGNLAIYSIIIDGFKFRRKPFLRIYDELQKQGLKYNPKILVNKYRG
;
A
#
# COMPACT_ATOMS: atom_id res chain seq x y z
N MET A 1 -21.00 1.93 4.17
CA MET A 1 -20.77 0.50 3.84
C MET A 1 -21.83 0.11 2.84
N VAL A 2 -21.49 -0.01 1.56
CA VAL A 2 -22.43 -0.51 0.54
C VAL A 2 -22.12 -2.00 0.37
N LYS A 3 -23.09 -2.81 0.78
CA LYS A 3 -23.07 -4.27 0.65
C LYS A 3 -23.74 -4.55 -0.69
N ASP A 4 -22.95 -4.58 -1.76
CA ASP A 4 -23.40 -5.14 -3.04
C ASP A 4 -22.63 -6.45 -3.28
N ASN A 5 -23.35 -7.44 -3.80
CA ASN A 5 -23.10 -8.86 -3.55
C ASN A 5 -21.73 -9.38 -4.03
N ASN A 6 -21.02 -10.04 -3.10
CA ASN A 6 -19.85 -10.93 -3.26
C ASN A 6 -18.43 -10.34 -3.38
N GLY A 7 -18.19 -9.05 -3.11
CA GLY A 7 -16.83 -8.49 -3.09
C GLY A 7 -16.52 -7.67 -1.83
N TYR A 8 -15.38 -7.92 -1.19
CA TYR A 8 -14.80 -7.07 -0.15
C TYR A 8 -13.91 -6.00 -0.78
N GLN A 9 -14.30 -4.74 -0.65
CA GLN A 9 -13.61 -3.60 -1.24
C GLN A 9 -12.72 -2.91 -0.19
N VAL A 10 -11.46 -2.71 -0.54
CA VAL A 10 -10.46 -2.04 0.29
C VAL A 10 -10.32 -0.61 -0.16
N PHE A 11 -10.67 0.35 0.70
CA PHE A 11 -10.55 1.78 0.41
C PHE A 11 -9.35 2.40 1.13
N PRO A 12 -8.84 3.56 0.65
CA PRO A 12 -7.83 4.31 1.38
C PRO A 12 -8.27 4.62 2.82
N ASP A 13 -7.40 4.38 3.81
CA ASP A 13 -7.72 4.71 5.21
C ASP A 13 -7.61 6.22 5.43
N ARG A 14 -8.74 6.91 5.24
CA ARG A 14 -8.84 8.38 5.39
C ARG A 14 -8.32 8.89 6.73
N VAL A 15 -8.46 8.10 7.80
CA VAL A 15 -7.97 8.49 9.13
C VAL A 15 -6.45 8.44 9.17
N ARG A 16 -5.85 7.38 8.61
CA ARG A 16 -4.39 7.27 8.51
C ARG A 16 -3.81 8.39 7.67
N ILE A 17 -4.44 8.68 6.52
CA ILE A 17 -4.04 9.77 5.63
C ILE A 17 -4.15 11.12 6.34
N ALA A 18 -5.26 11.40 7.02
CA ALA A 18 -5.43 12.64 7.78
C ALA A 18 -4.36 12.82 8.88
N ILE A 19 -3.98 11.74 9.58
CA ILE A 19 -2.91 11.80 10.60
C ILE A 19 -1.57 12.18 9.95
N ILE A 20 -1.24 11.57 8.81
CA ILE A 20 0.02 11.85 8.09
C ILE A 20 0.02 13.28 7.57
N ASP A 21 -1.08 13.74 6.96
CA ASP A 21 -1.21 15.09 6.42
C ASP A 21 -1.17 16.14 7.55
N CYS A 22 -1.81 15.89 8.69
CA CYS A 22 -1.69 16.76 9.86
C CYS A 22 -0.24 16.87 10.34
N ALA A 23 0.52 15.77 10.36
CA ALA A 23 1.93 15.81 10.72
C ALA A 23 2.75 16.68 9.74
N TYR A 24 2.51 16.54 8.43
CA TYR A 24 3.15 17.40 7.42
C TYR A 24 2.78 18.87 7.59
N LEU A 25 1.51 19.20 7.86
CA LEU A 25 1.08 20.58 8.09
C LEU A 25 1.73 21.20 9.33
N ILE A 26 1.89 20.44 10.42
CA ILE A 26 2.59 20.91 11.62
C ILE A 26 4.06 21.21 11.29
N ILE A 27 4.74 20.32 10.56
CA ILE A 27 6.13 20.52 10.15
C ILE A 27 6.26 21.77 9.26
N ILE A 28 5.36 21.93 8.28
CA ILE A 28 5.31 23.11 7.40
C ILE A 28 5.12 24.39 8.22
N ALA A 29 4.21 24.39 9.20
CA ALA A 29 3.97 25.54 10.07
C ALA A 29 5.22 25.89 10.90
N CYS A 30 5.91 24.90 11.46
CA CYS A 30 7.17 25.12 12.18
C CYS A 30 8.26 25.71 11.26
N LEU A 31 8.41 25.18 10.05
CA LEU A 31 9.38 25.70 9.06
C LEU A 31 9.01 27.10 8.59
N ALA A 32 7.73 27.40 8.42
CA ALA A 32 7.27 28.75 8.07
C ALA A 32 7.63 29.75 9.18
N GLY A 33 7.56 29.34 10.45
CA GLY A 33 8.02 30.13 11.59
C GLY A 33 9.48 30.59 11.47
N VAL A 34 10.38 29.75 10.92
CA VAL A 34 11.80 30.08 10.69
C VAL A 34 11.97 31.29 9.76
N LEU A 35 11.00 31.54 8.86
CA LEU A 35 11.06 32.67 7.93
C LEU A 35 10.92 34.03 8.63
N PHE A 36 10.21 34.05 9.77
CA PHE A 36 9.90 35.26 10.53
C PHE A 36 10.92 35.56 11.64
N ILE A 37 11.76 34.60 12.01
CA ILE A 37 12.81 34.80 13.02
C ILE A 37 14.02 35.49 12.39
N HIS A 38 14.75 36.26 13.21
CA HIS A 38 16.02 36.86 12.81
C HIS A 38 17.10 35.78 12.68
N THR A 39 17.16 35.14 11.52
CA THR A 39 18.13 34.09 11.16
C THR A 39 18.80 34.39 9.82
N SER A 40 19.90 33.69 9.54
CA SER A 40 20.63 33.81 8.26
C SER A 40 19.75 33.41 7.07
N TRP A 41 19.99 34.05 5.92
CA TRP A 41 19.27 33.80 4.67
C TRP A 41 19.35 32.32 4.22
N ILE A 42 20.46 31.63 4.55
CA ILE A 42 20.67 30.22 4.24
C ILE A 42 19.60 29.35 4.91
N TRP A 43 19.30 29.59 6.18
CA TRP A 43 18.27 28.85 6.91
C TRP A 43 16.87 29.10 6.37
N LYS A 44 16.60 30.32 5.89
CA LYS A 44 15.33 30.64 5.23
C LYS A 44 15.19 29.91 3.91
N ALA A 45 16.26 29.83 3.11
CA ALA A 45 16.27 29.07 1.86
C ALA A 45 16.01 27.57 2.10
N PHE A 46 16.64 26.96 3.10
CA PHE A 46 16.36 25.58 3.49
C PHE A 46 14.91 25.40 3.96
N ALA A 47 14.39 26.31 4.78
CA ALA A 47 13.01 26.23 5.25
C ALA A 47 12.02 26.25 4.08
N VAL A 48 12.20 27.15 3.10
CA VAL A 48 11.38 27.19 1.88
C VAL A 48 11.47 25.88 1.10
N LEU A 49 12.68 25.34 0.90
CA LEU A 49 12.87 24.07 0.20
C LEU A 49 12.08 22.93 0.87
N PHE A 50 12.21 22.78 2.19
CA PHE A 50 11.49 21.73 2.93
C PHE A 50 9.98 21.96 2.93
N ILE A 51 9.50 23.20 3.04
CA ILE A 51 8.07 23.52 2.92
C ILE A 51 7.52 23.01 1.58
N VAL A 52 8.22 23.26 0.47
CA VAL A 52 7.82 22.77 -0.86
C VAL A 52 7.81 21.24 -0.89
N LEU A 53 8.86 20.59 -0.39
CA LEU A 53 8.94 19.12 -0.35
C LEU A 53 7.81 18.49 0.46
N PHE A 54 7.55 18.97 1.67
CA PHE A 54 6.44 18.48 2.50
C PHE A 54 5.08 18.82 1.89
N GLY A 55 4.93 19.96 1.22
CA GLY A 55 3.72 20.31 0.47
C GLY A 55 3.44 19.33 -0.67
N ILE A 56 4.46 18.92 -1.42
CA ILE A 56 4.35 17.89 -2.46
C ILE A 56 3.95 16.54 -1.84
N LEU A 57 4.58 16.14 -0.72
CA LEU A 57 4.24 14.89 -0.03
C LEU A 57 2.80 14.87 0.50
N ALA A 58 2.34 15.98 1.08
CA ALA A 58 0.95 16.12 1.53
C ALA A 58 -0.03 15.99 0.34
N TYR A 59 0.25 16.66 -0.77
CA TYR A 59 -0.58 16.55 -1.99
C TYR A 59 -0.63 15.10 -2.51
N GLN A 60 0.52 14.42 -2.59
CA GLN A 60 0.59 13.03 -3.04
C GLN A 60 -0.14 12.07 -2.10
N THR A 61 -0.14 12.34 -0.80
CA THR A 61 -0.80 11.52 0.22
C THR A 61 -2.32 11.73 0.21
N LEU A 62 -2.77 12.97 -0.02
CA LEU A 62 -4.19 13.33 -0.05
C LEU A 62 -4.90 12.92 -1.35
N ALA A 63 -4.20 12.96 -2.50
CA ALA A 63 -4.80 12.68 -3.80
C ALA A 63 -5.53 11.31 -3.87
N PRO A 64 -4.98 10.19 -3.34
CA PRO A 64 -5.69 8.92 -3.22
C PRO A 64 -6.91 8.96 -2.29
N ALA A 65 -6.89 9.76 -1.21
CA ALA A 65 -8.00 9.85 -0.25
C ALA A 65 -9.28 10.45 -0.85
N LEU A 66 -9.11 11.33 -1.84
CA LEU A 66 -10.19 11.98 -2.59
C LEU A 66 -10.81 11.05 -3.64
N SER A 67 -10.12 9.97 -4.02
CA SER A 67 -10.67 8.96 -4.91
C SER A 67 -11.82 8.19 -4.25
N LYS A 68 -12.91 8.01 -4.99
CA LYS A 68 -14.01 7.11 -4.61
C LYS A 68 -13.76 5.66 -5.03
N GLN A 69 -12.63 5.39 -5.69
CA GLN A 69 -12.30 4.05 -6.15
C GLN A 69 -11.64 3.23 -5.04
N PRO A 70 -11.95 1.92 -4.93
CA PRO A 70 -11.22 1.03 -4.04
C PRO A 70 -9.77 0.89 -4.51
N LEU A 71 -8.84 0.71 -3.57
CA LEU A 71 -7.45 0.33 -3.84
C LEU A 71 -7.36 -1.14 -4.27
N TYR A 72 -8.15 -1.99 -3.62
CA TYR A 72 -8.19 -3.42 -3.90
C TYR A 72 -9.62 -3.95 -3.83
N VAL A 73 -9.93 -4.96 -4.63
CA VAL A 73 -11.20 -5.70 -4.54
C VAL A 73 -10.89 -7.18 -4.39
N ILE A 74 -11.47 -7.80 -3.37
CA ILE A 74 -11.33 -9.22 -3.03
C ILE A 74 -12.71 -9.85 -3.23
N ASP A 75 -12.90 -10.58 -4.31
CA ASP A 75 -14.20 -11.13 -4.71
C ASP A 75 -14.08 -12.60 -5.15
N LYS A 76 -15.17 -13.17 -5.68
CA LYS A 76 -15.18 -14.55 -6.19
C LYS A 76 -14.19 -14.81 -7.35
N ASN A 77 -13.78 -13.78 -8.08
CA ASN A 77 -12.92 -13.91 -9.24
C ASN A 77 -11.44 -13.93 -8.82
N GLY A 78 -11.11 -13.28 -7.71
CA GLY A 78 -9.74 -13.21 -7.21
C GLY A 78 -9.47 -11.94 -6.41
N VAL A 79 -8.25 -11.44 -6.53
CA VAL A 79 -7.83 -10.15 -5.98
C VAL A 79 -7.50 -9.21 -7.13
N THR A 80 -8.13 -8.04 -7.14
CA THR A 80 -7.87 -6.99 -8.13
C THR A 80 -7.18 -5.80 -7.47
N ASP A 81 -6.07 -5.36 -8.06
CA ASP A 81 -5.30 -4.16 -7.71
C ASP A 81 -5.69 -2.99 -8.62
N TYR A 82 -6.12 -1.88 -8.01
CA TYR A 82 -6.50 -0.62 -8.65
C TYR A 82 -5.54 0.53 -8.29
N THR A 83 -4.42 0.23 -7.63
CA THR A 83 -3.46 1.26 -7.19
C THR A 83 -2.65 1.87 -8.32
N HIS A 84 -2.63 1.22 -9.49
CA HIS A 84 -2.01 1.71 -10.71
C HIS A 84 -3.06 2.36 -11.63
N LYS A 85 -2.85 3.64 -11.99
CA LYS A 85 -3.83 4.43 -12.76
C LYS A 85 -4.10 3.86 -14.15
N ASP A 86 -3.12 3.19 -14.75
CA ASP A 86 -3.16 2.80 -16.17
C ASP A 86 -3.42 1.30 -16.37
N GLU A 87 -3.35 0.49 -15.32
CA GLU A 87 -3.48 -0.97 -15.44
C GLU A 87 -4.13 -1.57 -14.19
N LYS A 88 -5.33 -2.12 -14.36
CA LYS A 88 -5.97 -2.97 -13.34
C LYS A 88 -5.37 -4.36 -13.45
N VAL A 89 -4.88 -4.89 -12.33
CA VAL A 89 -4.30 -6.24 -12.30
C VAL A 89 -5.22 -7.14 -11.48
N THR A 90 -5.90 -8.08 -12.13
CA THR A 90 -6.71 -9.10 -11.46
C THR A 90 -5.97 -10.43 -11.44
N VAL A 91 -5.69 -10.93 -10.24
CA VAL A 91 -5.08 -12.24 -10.02
C VAL A 91 -6.17 -13.22 -9.56
N PRO A 92 -6.50 -14.23 -10.37
CA PRO A 92 -7.56 -15.17 -10.02
C PRO A 92 -7.13 -16.14 -8.91
N TRP A 93 -8.08 -16.58 -8.08
CA TRP A 93 -7.80 -17.49 -6.95
C TRP A 93 -7.07 -18.77 -7.36
N SER A 94 -7.37 -19.30 -8.56
CA SER A 94 -6.72 -20.50 -9.11
C SER A 94 -5.21 -20.31 -9.38
N GLN A 95 -4.75 -19.08 -9.54
CA GLN A 95 -3.34 -18.77 -9.77
C GLN A 95 -2.61 -18.37 -8.49
N ILE A 96 -3.33 -17.96 -7.44
CA ILE A 96 -2.72 -17.60 -6.15
C ILE A 96 -2.21 -18.88 -5.48
N GLN A 97 -0.94 -18.89 -5.13
CA GLN A 97 -0.29 -20.01 -4.43
C GLN A 97 -0.12 -19.72 -2.95
N LYS A 98 0.22 -18.47 -2.61
CA LYS A 98 0.55 -18.08 -1.25
C LYS A 98 0.05 -16.68 -0.94
N ILE A 99 -0.56 -16.54 0.23
CA ILE A 99 -0.85 -15.26 0.86
C ILE A 99 -0.05 -15.20 2.15
N GLU A 100 0.79 -14.19 2.29
CA GLU A 100 1.61 -14.04 3.48
C GLU A 100 1.54 -12.63 4.07
N LEU A 101 1.60 -12.59 5.38
CA LEU A 101 1.85 -11.39 6.13
C LEU A 101 3.35 -11.33 6.42
N ALA A 102 4.07 -10.37 5.85
CA ALA A 102 5.52 -10.25 5.94
C ALA A 102 5.93 -8.89 6.51
N PRO A 103 7.03 -8.81 7.28
CA PRO A 103 7.61 -7.53 7.65
C PRO A 103 8.29 -6.88 6.44
N ASN A 104 8.11 -5.57 6.30
CA ASN A 104 8.92 -4.65 5.51
C ASN A 104 9.69 -3.72 6.47
N ASN A 105 10.73 -3.05 5.97
CA ASN A 105 11.62 -2.16 6.72
C ASN A 105 10.90 -1.10 7.57
N ALA A 106 9.68 -0.69 7.20
CA ALA A 106 8.92 0.34 7.90
C ALA A 106 7.52 -0.09 8.39
N SER A 107 6.98 -1.20 7.89
CA SER A 107 5.59 -1.61 8.12
C SER A 107 5.42 -3.11 7.88
N MET A 108 4.24 -3.66 8.22
CA MET A 108 3.85 -5.00 7.76
C MET A 108 3.23 -4.90 6.36
N GLU A 109 3.38 -5.93 5.56
CA GLU A 109 2.80 -6.04 4.21
C GLU A 109 2.04 -7.34 4.04
N ILE A 110 1.00 -7.32 3.20
CA ILE A 110 0.37 -8.54 2.72
C ILE A 110 0.86 -8.79 1.30
N GLY A 111 1.59 -9.88 1.13
CA GLY A 111 2.08 -10.35 -0.15
C GLY A 111 1.17 -11.43 -0.73
N ILE A 112 0.74 -11.26 -1.98
CA ILE A 112 -0.01 -12.27 -2.74
C ILE A 112 0.89 -12.76 -3.88
N ILE A 113 1.17 -14.07 -3.91
CA ILE A 113 2.08 -14.71 -4.86
C ILE A 113 1.27 -15.58 -5.82
N ALA A 114 1.41 -15.35 -7.14
CA ALA A 114 0.70 -16.09 -8.18
C ALA A 114 1.61 -16.81 -9.18
N MET A 115 1.11 -17.92 -9.72
CA MET A 115 1.82 -18.89 -10.54
C MET A 115 2.30 -18.35 -11.90
N ASN A 116 1.54 -17.45 -12.53
CA ASN A 116 1.86 -16.92 -13.86
C ASN A 116 2.97 -15.86 -13.88
N VAL A 117 3.32 -15.29 -12.72
CA VAL A 117 4.53 -14.45 -12.62
C VAL A 117 5.78 -15.34 -12.61
N LEU A 118 5.64 -16.64 -12.32
CA LEU A 118 6.76 -17.55 -12.17
C LEU A 118 7.20 -18.26 -13.48
N THR A 119 6.40 -18.24 -14.54
CA THR A 119 6.70 -19.01 -15.76
C THR A 119 7.57 -18.27 -16.77
N ASP A 120 7.65 -16.94 -16.70
CA ASP A 120 8.39 -16.10 -17.64
C ASP A 120 9.63 -15.49 -16.94
N LYS A 121 10.82 -16.02 -17.23
CA LYS A 121 12.07 -15.71 -16.49
C LYS A 121 12.46 -14.22 -16.56
N GLU A 122 12.14 -13.54 -17.64
CA GLU A 122 12.44 -12.11 -17.80
C GLU A 122 11.49 -11.25 -16.96
N LYS A 123 10.18 -11.57 -16.99
CA LYS A 123 9.18 -10.90 -16.14
C LYS A 123 9.38 -11.19 -14.66
N GLN A 124 9.86 -12.40 -14.31
CA GLN A 124 10.30 -12.71 -12.94
C GLN A 124 11.44 -11.78 -12.51
N ALA A 125 12.49 -11.63 -13.31
CA ALA A 125 13.65 -10.82 -12.94
C ALA A 125 13.27 -9.35 -12.73
N GLU A 126 12.38 -8.80 -13.58
CA GLU A 126 11.84 -7.46 -13.38
C GLU A 126 10.95 -7.34 -12.14
N ALA A 127 10.08 -8.32 -11.88
CA ALA A 127 9.24 -8.35 -10.69
C ALA A 127 10.06 -8.47 -9.40
N VAL A 128 11.09 -9.35 -9.37
CA VAL A 128 12.05 -9.47 -8.26
C VAL A 128 12.79 -8.15 -8.07
N LYS A 129 13.31 -7.55 -9.15
CA LYS A 129 14.04 -6.27 -9.06
C LYS A 129 13.14 -5.16 -8.52
N LYS A 130 11.88 -5.09 -8.96
CA LYS A 130 10.89 -4.10 -8.50
C LYS A 130 10.50 -4.32 -7.05
N ASN A 131 10.30 -5.56 -6.62
CA ASN A 131 9.95 -5.90 -5.24
C ASN A 131 11.15 -5.71 -4.29
N TYR A 132 12.35 -6.09 -4.71
CA TYR A 132 13.57 -5.86 -3.94
C TYR A 132 13.85 -4.37 -3.77
N SER A 133 13.70 -3.58 -4.84
CA SER A 133 13.94 -2.12 -4.79
C SER A 133 12.89 -1.36 -3.97
N ARG A 134 11.66 -1.89 -3.85
CA ARG A 134 10.57 -1.23 -3.09
C ARG A 134 10.46 -1.71 -1.63
N ASN A 135 10.68 -3.00 -1.39
CA ASN A 135 10.33 -3.66 -0.11
C ASN A 135 11.51 -4.42 0.52
N GLY A 136 12.70 -4.44 -0.12
CA GLY A 136 13.88 -5.16 0.38
C GLY A 136 13.74 -6.69 0.38
N ASN A 137 12.69 -7.22 -0.25
CA ASN A 137 12.34 -8.64 -0.22
C ASN A 137 12.48 -9.26 -1.62
N LEU A 138 13.04 -10.47 -1.68
CA LEU A 138 13.28 -11.24 -2.92
C LEU A 138 12.05 -12.00 -3.42
N ALA A 139 10.94 -11.96 -2.67
CA ALA A 139 9.70 -12.63 -3.05
C ALA A 139 9.04 -11.97 -4.28
N ILE A 140 8.51 -12.82 -5.17
CA ILE A 140 7.77 -12.41 -6.37
C ILE A 140 6.30 -12.24 -5.98
N TYR A 141 5.96 -11.06 -5.48
CA TYR A 141 4.58 -10.68 -5.23
C TYR A 141 3.92 -10.21 -6.52
N SER A 142 2.76 -10.78 -6.81
CA SER A 142 1.86 -10.33 -7.87
C SER A 142 1.04 -9.12 -7.43
N ILE A 143 0.69 -9.04 -6.13
CA ILE A 143 0.04 -7.88 -5.49
C ILE A 143 0.67 -7.69 -4.12
N ILE A 144 0.96 -6.43 -3.76
CA ILE A 144 1.48 -6.03 -2.44
C ILE A 144 0.52 -5.03 -1.80
N ILE A 145 0.01 -5.35 -0.62
CA ILE A 145 -0.76 -4.42 0.20
C ILE A 145 0.14 -3.89 1.33
N ASP A 146 0.62 -2.67 1.17
CA ASP A 146 1.46 -1.98 2.16
C ASP A 146 0.64 -1.53 3.38
N GLY A 147 1.00 -2.06 4.56
CA GLY A 147 0.33 -1.75 5.81
C GLY A 147 0.60 -0.34 6.34
N PHE A 148 1.60 0.39 5.84
CA PHE A 148 1.82 1.79 6.23
C PHE A 148 0.62 2.68 5.88
N LYS A 149 -0.09 2.33 4.79
CA LYS A 149 -1.27 3.03 4.27
C LYS A 149 -2.54 2.81 5.11
N PHE A 150 -2.50 1.90 6.08
CA PHE A 150 -3.67 1.50 6.85
C PHE A 150 -3.38 1.52 8.35
N ARG A 151 -4.41 1.75 9.17
CA ARG A 151 -4.31 1.42 10.60
C ARG A 151 -4.28 -0.10 10.79
N ARG A 152 -3.69 -0.55 11.90
CA ARG A 152 -3.51 -1.98 12.24
C ARG A 152 -4.79 -2.81 12.09
N LYS A 153 -5.91 -2.34 12.64
CA LYS A 153 -7.19 -3.10 12.64
C LYS A 153 -7.79 -3.24 11.23
N PRO A 154 -7.96 -2.17 10.42
CA PRO A 154 -8.32 -2.30 9.01
C PRO A 154 -7.38 -3.21 8.22
N PHE A 155 -6.07 -3.07 8.42
CA PHE A 155 -5.06 -3.87 7.72
C PHE A 155 -5.21 -5.37 8.00
N LEU A 156 -5.31 -5.76 9.27
CA LEU A 156 -5.52 -7.16 9.65
C LEU A 156 -6.86 -7.71 9.13
N ARG A 157 -7.90 -6.88 9.05
CA ARG A 157 -9.18 -7.31 8.44
C ARG A 157 -9.03 -7.61 6.95
N ILE A 158 -8.20 -6.87 6.21
CA ILE A 158 -7.91 -7.18 4.80
C ILE A 158 -7.26 -8.56 4.70
N TYR A 159 -6.29 -8.84 5.57
CA TYR A 159 -5.63 -10.15 5.63
C TYR A 159 -6.62 -11.29 5.98
N ASP A 160 -7.48 -11.09 6.98
CA ASP A 160 -8.48 -12.08 7.38
C ASP A 160 -9.48 -12.39 6.24
N GLU A 161 -9.87 -11.38 5.47
CA GLU A 161 -10.74 -11.57 4.29
C GLU A 161 -10.03 -12.29 3.13
N LEU A 162 -8.75 -11.99 2.90
CA LEU A 162 -7.92 -12.73 1.93
C LEU A 162 -7.77 -14.20 2.33
N GLN A 163 -7.54 -14.48 3.61
CA GLN A 163 -7.48 -15.86 4.12
C GLN A 163 -8.82 -16.58 3.94
N LYS A 164 -9.91 -15.94 4.38
CA LYS A 164 -11.25 -16.53 4.33
C LYS A 164 -11.70 -16.84 2.90
N GLN A 165 -11.54 -15.89 1.98
CA GLN A 165 -11.95 -16.09 0.59
C GLN A 165 -10.96 -16.97 -0.17
N GLY A 166 -9.66 -16.85 0.11
CA GLY A 166 -8.63 -17.71 -0.45
C GLY A 166 -8.88 -19.17 -0.16
N LEU A 167 -9.10 -19.54 1.11
CA LEU A 167 -9.41 -20.93 1.48
C LEU A 167 -10.74 -21.43 0.91
N LYS A 168 -11.72 -20.54 0.71
CA LYS A 168 -13.01 -20.87 0.12
C LYS A 168 -12.91 -21.20 -1.37
N TYR A 169 -12.18 -20.39 -2.13
CA TYR A 169 -12.11 -20.49 -3.60
C TYR A 169 -10.90 -21.28 -4.12
N ASN A 170 -9.85 -21.42 -3.30
CA ASN A 170 -8.70 -22.28 -3.57
C ASN A 170 -8.15 -22.87 -2.24
N PRO A 171 -8.65 -24.05 -1.82
CA PRO A 171 -8.24 -24.70 -0.58
C PRO A 171 -6.74 -25.07 -0.49
N LYS A 172 -6.02 -25.01 -1.61
CA LYS A 172 -4.58 -25.31 -1.68
C LYS A 172 -3.69 -24.09 -1.43
N ILE A 173 -4.26 -22.89 -1.25
CA ILE A 173 -3.48 -21.68 -0.96
C ILE A 173 -2.75 -21.86 0.37
N LEU A 174 -1.45 -21.59 0.35
CA LEU A 174 -0.65 -21.48 1.56
C LEU A 174 -0.91 -20.12 2.21
N VAL A 175 -1.44 -20.13 3.44
CA VAL A 175 -1.68 -18.91 4.22
C VAL A 175 -0.70 -18.87 5.38
N ASN A 176 0.26 -17.95 5.32
CA ASN A 176 1.22 -17.74 6.41
C ASN A 176 0.87 -16.48 7.19
N LYS A 177 0.65 -16.65 8.49
CA LYS A 177 0.53 -15.54 9.43
C LYS A 177 1.88 -15.30 10.08
N TYR A 178 2.33 -14.05 10.10
CA TYR A 178 3.52 -13.67 10.86
C TYR A 178 3.31 -14.02 12.33
N ARG A 179 4.13 -14.93 12.85
CA ARG A 179 4.26 -15.22 14.29
C ARG A 179 5.50 -14.45 14.77
N GLY A 180 5.30 -13.18 15.11
CA GLY A 180 6.26 -12.35 15.82
C GLY A 180 5.56 -11.62 16.93
#